data_AF-F9XAY1-F1
#
_entry.id   AF-F9XAY1-F1
#
_cell.length_a   1.000
_cell.length_b   1.000
_cell.length_c   1.000
_cell.angle_alpha   90.00
_cell.angle_beta   90.00
_cell.angle_gamma   90.00
#
_symmetry.space_group_name_H-M   'P 1'
#
loop_
_entity.id
_entity.type
_entity.pdbx_description
1 polymer ?
#
loop_
_entity_poly.entity_id
_entity_poly.type
_entity_poly.pdbx_seq_one_letter_code
_entity_poly.pdbx_strand_id
1 'polypeptide(L)'
;MSLIDDGRNSSNTTTIKPSDPFALPPPDVLRDLARKQDERAKAIRERRRHEVGGVHGKVDEETQAAQIIQRNYRGHRDRRALKGCGLDPSTRWLEIVKESKAFASDEQG
;
A
#
# COMPACT_ATOMS: atom_id res chain seq x y z
N MET A 1 -71.73 6.73 28.66
CA MET A 1 -70.68 7.20 29.57
C MET A 1 -69.86 5.99 29.98
N SER A 2 -68.54 5.90 29.81
CA SER A 2 -67.51 6.83 29.36
C SER A 2 -66.26 6.01 29.02
N LEU A 3 -65.66 6.36 27.90
CA LEU A 3 -64.33 6.00 27.41
C LEU A 3 -63.26 6.61 28.33
N ILE A 4 -62.29 5.84 28.83
CA ILE A 4 -60.91 6.28 29.11
C ILE A 4 -59.98 5.06 28.95
N ASP A 5 -59.11 5.19 27.95
CA ASP A 5 -57.84 4.48 27.76
C ASP A 5 -56.81 5.06 28.74
N ASP A 6 -55.99 4.23 29.37
CA ASP A 6 -54.72 4.69 29.95
C ASP A 6 -53.75 3.51 30.06
N GLY A 7 -52.75 3.55 29.19
CA GLY A 7 -51.72 2.54 29.07
C GLY A 7 -50.82 2.41 30.30
N ARG A 8 -50.32 1.18 30.49
CA ARG A 8 -49.00 0.94 31.08
C ARG A 8 -48.34 -0.23 30.36
N ASN A 9 -47.55 0.16 29.38
CA ASN A 9 -46.40 -0.55 28.83
C ASN A 9 -45.60 -1.23 29.96
N SER A 10 -45.70 -2.55 30.08
CA SER A 10 -44.80 -3.35 30.91
C SER A 10 -43.93 -4.18 29.98
N SER A 11 -42.74 -3.63 29.78
CA SER A 11 -41.60 -4.16 29.05
C SER A 11 -41.47 -5.68 29.21
N ASN A 12 -41.74 -6.41 28.13
CA ASN A 12 -41.38 -7.80 27.97
C ASN A 12 -39.85 -7.93 27.86
N THR A 13 -39.12 -7.73 28.96
CA THR A 13 -37.70 -8.09 29.04
C THR A 13 -37.61 -9.61 29.20
N THR A 14 -37.88 -10.34 28.13
CA THR A 14 -37.64 -11.78 28.05
C THR A 14 -36.13 -11.98 28.06
N THR A 15 -35.59 -12.32 29.23
CA THR A 15 -34.28 -12.93 29.42
C THR A 15 -34.20 -14.19 28.56
N ILE A 16 -33.55 -14.11 27.40
CA ILE A 16 -33.21 -15.30 26.62
C ILE A 16 -31.85 -15.79 27.08
N LYS A 17 -31.85 -16.88 27.86
CA LYS A 17 -30.71 -17.80 27.95
C LYS A 17 -30.54 -18.48 26.59
N PRO A 18 -29.38 -18.42 25.93
CA PRO A 18 -29.20 -19.10 24.65
C PRO A 18 -29.03 -20.60 24.90
N SER A 19 -30.07 -21.40 24.64
CA SER A 19 -29.99 -22.87 24.66
C SER A 19 -30.03 -23.50 23.26
N ASP A 20 -30.10 -22.70 22.20
CA ASP A 20 -30.01 -23.18 20.83
C ASP A 20 -29.10 -22.24 20.02
N PRO A 21 -27.90 -22.70 19.59
CA PRO A 21 -26.95 -21.87 18.84
C PRO A 21 -27.45 -21.52 17.42
N PHE A 22 -28.52 -22.15 16.94
CA PHE A 22 -29.11 -21.88 15.63
C PHE A 22 -30.42 -21.07 15.72
N ALA A 23 -30.91 -20.77 16.92
CA ALA A 23 -32.08 -19.93 17.09
C ALA A 23 -31.80 -18.52 16.59
N LEU A 24 -32.64 -18.03 15.69
CA LEU A 24 -32.50 -16.71 15.12
C LEU A 24 -32.69 -15.64 16.22
N PRO A 25 -31.75 -14.67 16.35
CA PRO A 25 -31.88 -13.60 17.33
C PRO A 25 -33.16 -12.78 17.10
N PRO A 26 -33.72 -12.19 18.17
CA PRO A 26 -34.84 -11.25 18.05
C PRO A 26 -34.52 -10.09 17.07
N PRO A 27 -35.52 -9.54 16.36
CA PRO A 27 -35.32 -8.55 15.29
C PRO A 27 -34.52 -7.31 15.69
N ASP A 28 -34.65 -6.82 16.93
CA ASP A 28 -33.92 -5.65 17.39
C ASP A 28 -32.42 -5.93 17.56
N VAL A 29 -32.07 -7.14 18.01
CA VAL A 29 -30.67 -7.60 18.09
C VAL A 29 -30.06 -7.74 16.69
N LEU A 30 -30.86 -8.16 15.70
CA LEU A 30 -30.41 -8.24 14.31
C LEU A 30 -30.10 -6.86 13.72
N ARG A 31 -30.93 -5.84 14.03
CA ARG A 31 -30.70 -4.45 13.61
C ARG A 31 -29.42 -3.89 14.21
N ASP A 32 -29.20 -4.13 15.50
CA ASP A 32 -27.96 -3.73 16.18
C ASP A 32 -26.73 -4.44 15.63
N LEU A 33 -26.86 -5.72 15.27
CA LEU A 33 -25.78 -6.49 14.65
C LEU A 33 -25.48 -5.97 13.25
N ALA A 34 -26.50 -5.67 12.44
CA ALA A 34 -26.32 -5.09 11.10
C ALA A 34 -25.55 -3.76 11.17
N ARG A 35 -25.95 -2.87 12.09
CA ARG A 35 -25.23 -1.60 12.35
C ARG A 35 -23.76 -1.83 12.71
N LYS A 36 -23.48 -2.76 13.63
CA LYS A 36 -22.09 -3.11 14.01
C LYS A 36 -21.29 -3.72 12.85
N GLN A 37 -21.94 -4.51 12.00
CA GLN A 37 -21.30 -5.09 10.82
C GLN A 37 -20.97 -4.00 9.79
N ASP A 38 -21.88 -3.05 9.56
CA ASP A 38 -21.67 -1.93 8.64
C ASP A 38 -20.53 -1.00 9.10
N GLU A 39 -20.48 -0.69 10.39
CA GLU A 39 -19.38 0.08 10.99
C GLU A 39 -18.02 -0.61 10.80
N ARG A 40 -17.95 -1.92 11.09
CA ARG A 40 -16.73 -2.72 10.86
C ARG A 40 -16.36 -2.81 9.38
N ALA A 41 -17.34 -3.01 8.51
CA ALA A 41 -17.13 -3.07 7.06
C ALA A 41 -16.61 -1.73 6.52
N LYS A 42 -17.14 -0.61 7.00
CA LYS A 42 -16.66 0.73 6.66
C LYS A 42 -15.22 0.96 7.12
N ALA A 43 -14.89 0.59 8.36
CA ALA A 43 -13.52 0.70 8.89
C ALA A 43 -12.52 -0.14 8.08
N ILE A 44 -12.90 -1.37 7.67
CA ILE A 44 -12.05 -2.21 6.81
C ILE A 44 -11.85 -1.56 5.44
N ARG A 45 -12.89 -1.00 4.83
CA ARG A 45 -12.78 -0.31 3.53
C ARG A 45 -11.88 0.92 3.62
N GLU A 46 -12.01 1.73 4.67
CA GLU A 46 -11.16 2.91 4.88
C GLU A 46 -9.70 2.53 5.10
N ARG A 47 -9.43 1.51 5.92
CA ARG A 47 -8.06 0.99 6.11
C ARG A 47 -7.44 0.54 4.79
N ARG A 48 -8.17 -0.26 4.00
CA ARG A 48 -7.72 -0.72 2.68
C ARG A 48 -7.51 0.45 1.71
N ARG A 49 -8.33 1.49 1.75
CA ARG A 49 -8.15 2.69 0.91
C ARG A 49 -6.83 3.39 1.20
N HIS A 50 -6.46 3.47 2.49
CA HIS A 50 -5.19 4.07 2.91
C HIS A 50 -3.99 3.19 2.52
N GLU A 51 -4.07 1.88 2.74
CA GLU A 51 -3.05 0.91 2.34
C GLU A 51 -2.82 0.92 0.83
N VAL A 52 -3.89 0.80 0.03
CA VAL A 52 -3.82 0.75 -1.42
C VAL A 52 -3.35 2.08 -2.00
N GLY A 53 -3.81 3.22 -1.46
CA GLY A 53 -3.35 4.54 -1.88
C GLY A 53 -1.85 4.75 -1.62
N GLY A 54 -1.34 4.30 -0.47
CA GLY A 54 0.08 4.35 -0.13
C GLY A 54 0.95 3.44 -1.01
N VAL A 55 0.45 2.24 -1.35
CA VAL A 55 1.16 1.30 -2.25
C VAL A 55 1.25 1.86 -3.68
N HIS A 56 0.15 2.40 -4.21
CA HIS A 56 0.17 2.99 -5.56
C HIS A 56 1.13 4.17 -5.64
N GLY A 57 1.10 5.08 -4.65
CA GLY A 57 2.03 6.21 -4.60
C GLY A 57 3.50 5.78 -4.58
N LYS A 58 3.85 4.76 -3.79
CA LYS A 58 5.22 4.22 -3.74
C LYS A 58 5.65 3.59 -5.08
N VAL A 59 4.76 2.85 -5.74
CA VAL A 59 5.04 2.23 -7.05
C VAL A 59 5.24 3.30 -8.13
N ASP A 60 4.44 4.37 -8.11
CA ASP A 60 4.54 5.48 -9.05
C ASP A 60 5.88 6.24 -8.88
N GLU A 61 6.27 6.52 -7.63
CA GLU A 61 7.56 7.15 -7.31
C GLU A 61 8.75 6.29 -7.75
N GLU A 62 8.74 4.98 -7.45
CA GLU A 62 9.77 4.03 -7.88
C GLU A 62 9.86 3.95 -9.42
N THR A 63 8.70 3.93 -10.08
CA THR A 63 8.62 3.91 -11.55
C THR A 63 9.21 5.18 -12.15
N GLN A 64 8.89 6.35 -11.60
CA GLN A 64 9.44 7.63 -12.05
C GLN A 64 10.96 7.70 -11.82
N ALA A 65 11.44 7.25 -10.66
CA ALA A 65 12.87 7.19 -10.37
C ALA A 65 13.60 6.25 -11.34
N ALA A 66 13.03 5.06 -11.60
CA ALA A 66 13.58 4.11 -12.56
C ALA A 66 13.67 4.71 -13.97
N GLN A 67 12.64 5.41 -14.42
CA GLN A 67 12.65 6.08 -15.73
C GLN A 67 13.79 7.11 -15.84
N ILE A 68 14.01 7.91 -14.80
CA ILE A 68 15.08 8.91 -14.76
C ILE A 68 16.45 8.22 -14.85
N ILE A 69 16.68 7.19 -14.02
CA ILE A 69 17.94 6.45 -14.01
C ILE A 69 18.20 5.81 -15.37
N GLN A 70 17.21 5.15 -15.95
CA GLN A 70 17.32 4.48 -17.25
C GLN A 70 17.62 5.46 -18.37
N ARG A 71 16.91 6.61 -18.42
CA ARG A 71 17.17 7.68 -19.40
C ARG A 71 18.59 8.21 -19.27
N ASN A 72 19.03 8.51 -18.06
CA ASN A 72 20.38 9.03 -17.79
C ASN A 72 21.45 8.02 -18.21
N TYR A 73 21.24 6.74 -17.92
CA TYR A 73 22.17 5.68 -18.29
C TYR A 73 22.28 5.51 -19.80
N ARG A 74 21.18 5.57 -20.56
CA ARG A 74 21.21 5.52 -22.04
C ARG A 74 22.10 6.64 -22.60
N GLY A 75 21.87 7.88 -22.19
CA GLY A 75 22.68 9.01 -22.64
C GLY A 75 24.15 8.92 -22.20
N HIS A 76 24.42 8.42 -20.99
CA HIS A 76 25.79 8.16 -20.54
C HIS A 76 26.49 7.10 -21.40
N ARG A 77 25.79 6.00 -21.72
CA ARG A 77 26.29 4.93 -22.58
C ARG A 77 26.64 5.46 -23.97
N ASP A 78 25.76 6.24 -24.58
CA ASP A 78 25.97 6.80 -25.92
C ASP A 78 27.18 7.76 -25.91
N ARG A 79 27.30 8.63 -24.91
CA ARG A 79 28.48 9.50 -24.75
C ARG A 79 29.77 8.71 -24.52
N ARG A 80 29.73 7.62 -23.76
CA ARG A 80 30.92 6.76 -23.59
C ARG A 80 31.30 6.07 -24.89
N ALA A 81 30.32 5.58 -25.66
CA ALA A 81 30.58 4.99 -26.97
C ALA A 81 31.22 6.00 -27.94
N LEU A 82 30.71 7.24 -28.00
CA LEU A 82 31.30 8.31 -28.82
C LEU A 82 32.73 8.71 -28.40
N LYS A 83 33.06 8.57 -27.12
CA LYS A 83 34.42 8.79 -26.60
C LYS A 83 35.39 7.64 -26.90
N GLY A 84 34.95 6.62 -27.64
CA GLY A 84 35.72 5.41 -27.89
C GLY A 84 35.76 4.46 -26.70
N CYS A 85 35.02 4.74 -25.62
CA CYS A 85 34.89 3.93 -24.41
C CYS A 85 33.66 3.01 -24.49
N GLY A 86 33.41 2.40 -25.66
CA GLY A 86 32.29 1.48 -25.87
C GLY A 86 32.36 0.27 -24.93
N LEU A 87 31.23 -0.43 -24.75
CA LEU A 87 31.15 -1.66 -23.94
C LEU A 87 31.85 -2.86 -24.58
N ASP A 88 32.79 -2.62 -25.50
CA ASP A 88 33.65 -3.63 -26.06
C ASP A 88 34.66 -4.09 -24.97
N PRO A 89 34.79 -5.40 -24.71
CA PRO A 89 35.71 -5.94 -23.71
C PRO A 89 37.15 -5.43 -23.85
N SER A 90 37.63 -5.22 -25.08
CA SER A 90 38.99 -4.74 -25.36
C SER A 90 39.19 -3.30 -24.91
N THR A 91 38.13 -2.50 -24.95
CA THR A 91 38.13 -1.09 -24.55
C THR A 91 38.11 -0.90 -23.03
N ARG A 92 37.42 -1.80 -22.30
CA ARG A 92 37.33 -1.73 -20.82
C ARG A 92 38.68 -1.95 -20.14
N TRP A 93 39.51 -2.86 -20.67
CA TRP A 93 40.84 -3.11 -20.14
C TRP A 93 41.79 -1.91 -20.33
N LEU A 94 41.68 -1.19 -21.45
CA LEU A 94 42.48 0.01 -21.71
C LEU A 94 42.17 1.14 -20.73
N GLU A 95 40.90 1.33 -20.36
CA GLU A 95 40.49 2.30 -19.33
C GLU A 95 41.02 1.92 -17.95
N ILE A 96 40.91 0.66 -17.54
CA ILE A 96 41.44 0.19 -16.24
C ILE A 96 42.96 0.42 -16.17
N VAL A 97 43.69 0.15 -17.25
CA VAL A 97 45.14 0.41 -17.31
C VAL A 97 45.45 1.91 -17.25
N LYS A 98 44.63 2.74 -17.90
CA LYS A 98 44.80 4.20 -17.89
C LYS A 98 44.48 4.80 -16.51
N GLU A 99 43.39 4.38 -15.88
CA GLU A 99 43.03 4.75 -14.51
C GLU A 99 44.12 4.32 -13.53
N SER A 100 44.60 3.07 -13.60
CA SER A 100 45.69 2.57 -12.73
C SER A 100 46.96 3.41 -12.84
N LYS A 101 47.30 3.87 -14.06
CA LYS A 101 48.46 4.75 -14.29
C LYS A 101 48.24 6.17 -13.77
N ALA A 102 47.03 6.70 -13.86
CA ALA A 102 46.69 8.00 -13.31
C ALA A 102 46.77 7.97 -11.77
N PHE A 103 46.17 6.96 -11.12
CA PHE A 103 46.26 6.76 -9.68
C PHE A 103 47.70 6.61 -9.18
N ALA A 104 48.55 5.89 -9.91
CA ALA A 104 49.97 5.76 -9.56
C ALA A 104 50.79 7.06 -9.73
N SER A 105 50.30 8.02 -10.53
CA SER A 105 50.96 9.31 -10.72
C SER A 105 50.54 10.33 -9.65
N ASP A 106 49.31 10.22 -9.16
CA ASP A 106 48.77 11.09 -8.10
C ASP A 106 49.34 10.77 -6.70
N GLU A 107 49.89 9.55 -6.48
CA GLU A 107 50.58 9.20 -5.21
C GLU A 107 52.03 9.70 -5.10
N GLN A 108 52.60 10.30 -6.16
CA GLN A 108 54.00 10.75 -6.19
C GLN A 108 54.19 12.28 -6.25
N GLY A 109 53.15 13.06 -5.94
CA GLY A 109 53.20 14.52 -5.82
C GLY A 109 52.77 14.99 -4.44
#